data_AF-A0A238H0Q0-F1
#
_entry.id   AF-A0A238H0Q0-F1
#
_cell.length_a   1.000
_cell.length_b   1.000
_cell.length_c   1.000
_cell.angle_alpha   90.00
_cell.angle_beta   90.00
_cell.angle_gamma   90.00
#
_symmetry.space_group_name_H-M   'P 1'
#
loop_
_entity.id
_entity.type
_entity.pdbx_description
1 polymer ?
#
loop_
_entity_poly.entity_id
_entity_poly.type
_entity_poly.pdbx_seq_one_letter_code
_entity_poly.pdbx_strand_id
1 'polypeptide(L)' 'MTEQEAERIATHRHYKGGLYRVIGVARHLETEESVVVYEQLWPKARSLWVRPEAMFNETLADGTPRFRQLGD' A
#
# COMPACT_ATOMS: atom_id res chain seq x y z
N MET A 1 10.63 1.49 -13.00
CA MET A 1 11.26 0.20 -12.65
C MET A 1 10.48 -0.91 -13.32
N THR A 2 11.15 -2.02 -13.63
CA THR A 2 10.48 -3.24 -14.09
C THR A 2 9.65 -3.86 -12.96
N GLU A 3 8.77 -4.79 -13.28
CA GLU A 3 8.00 -5.53 -12.27
C GLU A 3 8.94 -6.33 -11.35
N GLN A 4 9.92 -7.03 -11.92
CA GLN A 4 10.93 -7.80 -11.16
C GLN A 4 11.77 -6.93 -10.23
N GLU A 5 12.09 -5.69 -10.65
CA GLU A 5 12.76 -4.72 -9.78
C GLU A 5 11.86 -4.27 -8.62
N ALA A 6 10.57 -4.07 -8.88
CA ALA A 6 9.59 -3.67 -7.87
C ALA A 6 9.33 -4.79 -6.85
N GLU A 7 9.20 -6.04 -7.29
CA GLU A 7 8.94 -7.19 -6.42
C GLU A 7 10.01 -7.39 -5.34
N ARG A 8 11.27 -7.05 -5.63
CA ARG A 8 12.38 -7.15 -4.67
C ARG A 8 12.27 -6.19 -3.48
N ILE A 9 11.49 -5.12 -3.60
CA ILE A 9 11.38 -4.09 -2.56
C ILE A 9 9.93 -3.78 -2.15
N ALA A 10 8.96 -4.42 -2.79
CA ALA A 10 7.55 -4.24 -2.51
C ALA A 10 7.19 -4.96 -1.21
N THR A 11 6.50 -4.26 -0.32
CA THR A 11 5.97 -4.83 0.92
C THR A 11 4.52 -5.24 0.77
N HIS A 12 3.80 -4.73 -0.23
CA HIS A 12 2.37 -4.92 -0.39
C HIS A 12 1.98 -5.01 -1.87
N ARG A 13 0.99 -5.86 -2.19
CA ARG A 13 0.33 -5.93 -3.50
C ARG A 13 -1.14 -5.53 -3.35
N HIS A 14 -1.58 -4.55 -4.13
CA HIS A 14 -2.99 -4.20 -4.20
C HIS A 14 -3.77 -5.31 -4.93
N TYR A 15 -5.04 -5.52 -4.60
CA TYR A 15 -5.86 -6.57 -5.25
C TYR A 15 -5.96 -6.42 -6.78
N LYS A 16 -5.74 -5.21 -7.32
CA LYS A 16 -5.63 -4.94 -8.77
C LYS A 16 -4.24 -5.20 -9.37
N GLY A 17 -3.33 -5.82 -8.65
CA GLY A 17 -2.01 -6.24 -9.13
C GLY A 17 -0.86 -5.25 -8.91
N GLY A 18 -1.13 -3.99 -8.57
CA GLY A 18 -0.08 -2.98 -8.35
C GLY A 18 0.82 -3.28 -7.15
N LEU A 19 2.10 -2.95 -7.28
CA LEU A 19 3.14 -3.17 -6.25
C LEU A 19 3.47 -1.88 -5.52
N TYR A 20 3.50 -1.98 -4.19
CA TYR A 20 3.65 -0.84 -3.29
C TYR A 20 4.62 -1.15 -2.16
N ARG A 21 5.30 -0.10 -1.68
CA ARG A 21 6.15 -0.14 -0.49
C ARG A 21 5.56 0.74 0.60
N VAL A 22 5.16 0.14 1.72
CA VAL A 22 4.76 0.88 2.91
C VAL A 22 6.00 1.48 3.54
N ILE A 23 5.92 2.76 3.87
CA ILE A 23 6.97 3.51 4.54
C ILE A 23 6.71 3.51 6.05
N GLY A 24 5.44 3.65 6.45
CA GLY A 24 5.02 3.57 7.84
C GLY A 24 3.58 4.04 8.05
N VAL A 25 3.13 4.02 9.30
CA VAL A 25 1.85 4.60 9.73
C VAL A 25 2.13 5.99 10.31
N ALA A 26 1.32 6.96 9.93
CA ALA A 26 1.37 8.33 10.44
C ALA A 26 0.01 8.72 11.07
N ARG A 27 0.00 9.85 11.78
CA ARG A 27 -1.18 10.43 12.42
C ARG A 27 -1.53 11.74 11.69
N HIS A 28 -2.74 11.85 11.17
CA HIS A 28 -3.23 13.10 10.60
C HIS A 28 -3.53 14.08 11.73
N LEU A 29 -2.96 15.29 11.70
CA LEU A 29 -3.00 16.18 12.87
C LEU A 29 -4.39 16.78 13.10
N GLU A 30 -5.08 17.15 12.02
CA GLU A 30 -6.36 17.84 12.07
C GLU A 30 -7.53 16.91 12.42
N THR A 31 -7.37 15.60 12.23
CA THR A 31 -8.43 14.60 12.46
C THR A 31 -8.04 13.50 13.44
N GLU A 32 -6.76 13.43 13.82
CA GLU A 32 -6.17 12.36 14.64
C GLU A 32 -6.32 10.93 14.05
N GLU A 33 -6.70 10.82 12.78
CA GLU A 33 -6.85 9.53 12.12
C GLU A 33 -5.49 8.91 11.78
N SER A 34 -5.38 7.58 11.92
CA SER A 34 -4.23 6.84 11.43
C SER A 34 -4.26 6.77 9.91
N VAL A 35 -3.14 7.03 9.26
CA VAL A 35 -2.96 6.87 7.81
C VAL A 35 -1.74 6.01 7.51
N VAL A 36 -1.83 5.20 6.46
CA VAL A 36 -0.67 4.48 5.91
C VAL A 36 0.00 5.37 4.87
N VAL A 37 1.30 5.62 5.03
CA VAL A 37 2.15 6.29 4.06
C VAL A 37 2.86 5.23 3.23
N TYR A 38 2.69 5.28 1.92
CA TYR A 38 3.21 4.25 1.03
C TYR A 38 3.58 4.81 -0.35
N GLU A 39 4.44 4.09 -1.05
CA GLU A 39 4.96 4.47 -2.36
C GLU A 39 4.47 3.50 -3.44
N GLN A 40 4.00 4.03 -4.56
CA GLN A 40 3.77 3.25 -5.77
C GLN A 40 5.11 2.86 -6.43
N LEU A 41 5.29 1.57 -6.72
CA LEU A 41 6.50 1.07 -7.36
C LEU A 41 6.26 0.68 -8.83
N TRP A 42 5.14 0.03 -9.11
CA TRP A 42 4.77 -0.49 -10.44
C TRP A 42 3.24 -0.64 -10.54
N PRO A 43 2.61 -0.48 -11.71
CA PRO A 43 3.18 -0.25 -13.05
C PRO A 43 3.41 1.22 -13.42
N LYS A 44 2.89 2.17 -12.62
CA LYS A 44 3.01 3.61 -12.93
C LYS A 44 4.30 4.19 -12.36
N ALA A 45 4.56 5.45 -12.70
CA ALA A 45 5.64 6.23 -12.12
C ALA A 45 5.55 6.25 -10.58
N ARG A 46 6.73 6.30 -9.95
CA ARG A 46 6.84 6.35 -8.49
C ARG A 46 6.16 7.59 -7.95
N SER A 47 5.42 7.42 -6.87
CA SER A 47 4.67 8.50 -6.22
C SER A 47 4.35 8.10 -4.79
N LEU A 48 4.31 9.09 -3.89
CA LEU A 48 3.91 8.91 -2.51
C LEU A 48 2.40 9.12 -2.37
N TRP A 49 1.79 8.26 -1.57
CA TRP A 49 0.36 8.26 -1.29
C TRP A 49 0.13 8.13 0.21
N VAL A 50 -1.02 8.65 0.64
CA VAL A 50 -1.57 8.43 1.97
C VAL A 50 -2.97 7.87 1.84
N ARG A 51 -3.36 6.98 2.74
CA ARG A 51 -4.71 6.41 2.81
C ARG A 51 -5.07 6.16 4.27
N PRO A 52 -6.33 6.37 4.70
CA PRO A 52 -6.76 5.97 6.03
C PRO A 52 -6.41 4.50 6.31
N GLU A 53 -5.84 4.22 7.49
CA GLU A 53 -5.35 2.90 7.86
C GLU A 53 -6.44 1.83 7.77
N ALA A 54 -7.64 2.14 8.28
CA ALA A 54 -8.81 1.27 8.18
C ALA A 54 -9.16 0.91 6.74
N MET A 55 -9.07 1.88 5.81
CA MET A 55 -9.33 1.64 4.39
C MET A 55 -8.17 0.93 3.67
N PHE A 56 -6.96 0.98 4.22
CA PHE A 56 -5.81 0.25 3.66
C PHE A 56 -5.88 -1.23 4.03
N ASN A 57 -6.22 -1.52 5.29
CA ASN A 57 -6.36 -2.88 5.85
C ASN A 57 -7.73 -3.53 5.56
N GLU A 58 -8.58 -2.86 4.78
CA GLU A 58 -9.91 -3.34 4.44
C GLU A 58 -9.86 -4.66 3.66
N THR A 59 -10.78 -5.58 3.99
CA THR A 59 -11.06 -6.78 3.20
C THR A 59 -12.32 -6.56 2.39
N LEU A 60 -12.27 -6.88 1.09
CA LEU A 60 -13.40 -6.77 0.18
C LEU A 60 -14.49 -7.81 0.53
N ALA A 61 -15.69 -7.63 -0.03
CA ALA A 61 -16.83 -8.50 0.25
C ALA A 61 -16.59 -9.98 -0.12
N ASP A 62 -15.68 -10.25 -1.05
CA ASP A 62 -15.28 -11.60 -1.46
C ASP A 62 -14.16 -12.21 -0.59
N GLY A 63 -13.75 -11.53 0.48
CA GLY A 63 -12.68 -11.96 1.36
C GLY A 63 -11.27 -11.55 0.90
N THR A 64 -11.13 -10.86 -0.23
CA THR A 64 -9.81 -10.43 -0.73
C THR A 64 -9.29 -9.21 0.05
N PRO A 65 -8.08 -9.24 0.62
CA PRO A 65 -7.47 -8.06 1.21
C PRO A 65 -7.25 -6.97 0.15
N ARG A 66 -7.60 -5.72 0.45
CA ARG A 66 -7.38 -4.60 -0.49
C ARG A 66 -5.89 -4.46 -0.82
N PHE A 67 -5.04 -4.53 0.21
CA PHE A 67 -3.60 -4.66 0.08
C PHE A 67 -3.16 -5.93 0.81
N ARG A 68 -2.56 -6.86 0.08
CA ARG A 68 -1.94 -8.07 0.63
C ARG A 68 -0.49 -7.76 0.97
N GLN A 69 -0.06 -8.04 2.20
CA GLN A 69 1.36 -7.97 2.58
C GLN A 69 2.18 -9.03 1.83
N LEU A 70 3.39 -8.65 1.42
CA LEU A 70 4.36 -9.49 0.73
C LEU A 70 5.56 -9.73 1.67
N GLY A 71 5.85 -11.00 1.96
CA GLY A 71 6.89 -11.40 2.92
C GLY A 71 6.41 -11.43 4.38
N ASP A 72 7.26 -11.98 5.24
CA ASP A 72 7.28 -11.75 6.70
C ASP A 72 8.33 -10.69 7.03
#